data_AF-A0A443I8J9-F1
#
_entry.id   AF-A0A443I8J9-F1
#
_cell.length_a   1.000
_cell.length_b   1.000
_cell.length_c   1.000
_cell.angle_alpha   90.00
_cell.angle_beta   90.00
_cell.angle_gamma   90.00
#
_symmetry.space_group_name_H-M   'P 1'
#
loop_
_entity.id
_entity.type
_entity.pdbx_description
1 polymer ?
#
loop_
_entity_poly.entity_id
_entity_poly.type
_entity_poly.pdbx_seq_one_letter_code
_entity_poly.pdbx_strand_id
1 'polypeptide(L)'
;MILATSILYTFKPPRAPRQPEPATMSYQIHGQFLRHLPILPDCISSDVEEFRVEAWMRLDRRVRLVDITQRMHPEFRIKPNALQQRGVRFRKAFNMLAWGSGNKKTLETEAELVNKMRSCGIDPGVNSTRGMTPGLIRPELGETGGRIALPEQYSRRSLAPARPVPVVGTDAGDGNGGVVSLFEEAIAACLWKAVDREAATPPTAFDLGIEAYLAHDKIMRAMGAGMGDGVF
;
A
#
# COMPACT_ATOMS: atom_id res chain seq x y z
N MET A 1 -12.29 1.75 -14.74
CA MET A 1 -11.80 1.89 -13.35
C MET A 1 -10.34 1.42 -13.33
N ILE A 2 -9.38 2.30 -13.06
CA ILE A 2 -7.97 1.89 -12.91
C ILE A 2 -7.84 1.30 -11.51
N LEU A 3 -7.51 0.00 -11.41
CA LEU A 3 -7.25 -0.65 -10.12
C LEU A 3 -6.04 0.01 -9.44
N ALA A 4 -6.06 0.08 -8.10
CA ALA A 4 -5.00 0.70 -7.30
C ALA A 4 -3.60 0.09 -7.54
N THR A 5 -3.51 -1.14 -8.05
CA THR A 5 -2.25 -1.76 -8.46
C THR A 5 -1.75 -1.25 -9.81
N SER A 6 -2.64 -0.94 -10.75
CA SER A 6 -2.28 -0.44 -12.09
C SER A 6 -1.80 1.00 -12.08
N ILE A 7 -2.23 1.82 -11.11
CA ILE A 7 -1.83 3.23 -11.02
C ILE A 7 -0.34 3.42 -10.68
N LEU A 8 0.25 2.48 -9.93
CA LEU A 8 1.68 2.50 -9.60
C LEU A 8 2.54 2.32 -10.85
N TYR A 9 2.07 1.54 -11.81
CA TYR A 9 2.77 1.33 -13.08
C TYR A 9 2.50 2.42 -14.12
N THR A 10 1.66 3.42 -13.82
CA THR A 10 1.41 4.50 -14.78
C THR A 10 2.62 5.45 -14.80
N PHE A 11 3.19 5.68 -15.99
CA PHE A 11 4.41 6.48 -16.13
C PHE A 11 4.15 7.97 -15.85
N LYS A 12 3.30 8.60 -16.66
CA LYS A 12 2.87 10.00 -16.55
C LYS A 12 1.47 10.11 -15.97
N PRO A 13 1.17 11.17 -15.20
CA PRO A 13 -0.16 11.37 -14.66
C PRO A 13 -1.19 11.45 -15.78
N PRO A 14 -2.33 10.76 -15.69
CA PRO A 14 -3.41 10.93 -16.65
C PRO A 14 -3.89 12.39 -16.59
N ARG A 15 -4.40 12.89 -17.72
CA ARG A 15 -5.02 14.21 -17.78
C ARG A 15 -6.34 14.17 -17.01
N ALA A 16 -6.27 14.45 -15.71
CA ALA A 16 -7.43 14.56 -14.85
C ALA A 16 -7.88 16.02 -14.74
N PRO A 17 -9.20 16.28 -14.70
CA PRO A 17 -9.71 17.60 -14.35
C PRO A 17 -9.25 17.98 -12.94
N ARG A 18 -9.09 19.29 -12.70
CA ARG A 18 -8.75 19.80 -11.39
C ARG A 18 -9.87 19.44 -10.41
N GLN A 19 -9.56 18.65 -9.40
CA GLN A 19 -10.51 18.31 -8.34
C GLN A 19 -10.64 19.48 -7.36
N PRO A 20 -11.84 19.73 -6.81
CA PRO A 20 -12.03 20.76 -5.79
C PRO A 20 -11.24 20.43 -4.52
N GLU A 21 -10.92 21.46 -3.75
CA GLU A 21 -10.27 21.27 -2.44
C GLU A 21 -11.15 20.38 -1.56
N PRO A 22 -10.58 19.40 -0.83
CA PRO A 22 -11.37 18.52 0.01
C PRO A 22 -12.00 19.29 1.17
N ALA A 23 -13.26 18.98 1.48
CA ALA A 23 -13.92 19.47 2.69
C ALA A 23 -13.25 18.91 3.94
N THR A 24 -13.59 19.45 5.10
CA THR A 24 -13.18 18.90 6.40
C THR A 24 -14.09 17.74 6.79
N MET A 25 -13.56 16.75 7.52
CA MET A 25 -14.33 15.64 8.08
C MET A 25 -15.31 16.13 9.15
N SER A 26 -16.43 15.42 9.30
CA SER A 26 -17.45 15.71 10.33
C SER A 26 -17.05 15.25 11.73
N TYR A 27 -16.02 14.42 11.85
CA TYR A 27 -15.50 13.89 13.10
C TYR A 27 -14.01 14.17 13.24
N GLN A 28 -13.50 14.00 14.46
CA GLN A 28 -12.11 14.23 14.80
C GLN A 28 -11.30 12.94 14.74
N ILE A 29 -10.07 13.04 14.27
CA ILE A 29 -9.04 12.00 14.35
C ILE A 29 -7.93 12.57 15.22
N HIS A 30 -7.59 11.88 16.31
CA HIS A 30 -6.61 12.33 17.30
C HIS A 30 -6.86 13.77 17.80
N GLY A 31 -8.13 14.13 18.02
CA GLY A 31 -8.54 15.46 18.50
C GLY A 31 -8.50 16.57 17.45
N GLN A 32 -8.30 16.25 16.17
CA GLN A 32 -8.23 17.23 15.07
C GLN A 32 -9.24 16.92 13.98
N PHE A 33 -9.88 17.96 13.44
CA PHE A 33 -10.68 17.85 12.23
C PHE A 33 -9.77 17.83 11.00
N LEU A 34 -9.66 16.68 10.36
CA LEU A 34 -8.80 16.48 9.20
C LEU A 34 -9.56 16.69 7.89
N ARG A 35 -8.84 16.86 6.77
CA ARG A 35 -9.45 16.92 5.44
C ARG A 35 -10.07 15.57 5.07
N HIS A 36 -11.28 15.60 4.53
CA HIS A 36 -12.02 14.44 4.04
C HIS A 36 -11.46 13.98 2.70
N LEU A 37 -10.61 12.96 2.76
CA LEU A 37 -9.95 12.34 1.62
C LEU A 37 -10.38 10.86 1.60
N PRO A 38 -11.41 10.48 0.81
CA PRO A 38 -12.03 9.15 0.88
C PRO A 38 -11.08 7.98 0.62
N ILE A 39 -9.96 8.24 -0.08
CA ILE A 39 -8.96 7.20 -0.37
C ILE A 39 -8.00 6.93 0.79
N LEU A 40 -7.96 7.79 1.81
CA LEU A 40 -7.13 7.62 2.98
C LEU A 40 -7.94 7.00 4.12
N PRO A 41 -7.44 5.96 4.79
CA PRO A 41 -8.06 5.45 6.00
C PRO A 41 -7.91 6.48 7.13
N ASP A 42 -8.73 6.36 8.17
CA ASP A 42 -8.69 7.30 9.31
C ASP A 42 -7.44 7.15 10.16
N CYS A 43 -6.99 5.91 10.35
CA CYS A 43 -5.80 5.57 11.11
C CYS A 43 -4.75 4.95 10.18
N ILE A 44 -3.54 5.49 10.21
CA ILE A 44 -2.40 5.03 9.42
C ILE A 44 -1.26 4.64 10.36
N SER A 45 -0.67 3.47 10.13
CA SER A 45 0.53 3.04 10.86
C SER A 45 1.70 3.99 10.60
N SER A 46 2.54 4.21 11.63
CA SER A 46 3.79 4.97 11.48
C SER A 46 4.79 4.29 10.54
N ASP A 47 4.73 2.97 10.42
CA ASP A 47 5.49 2.16 9.45
C ASP A 47 4.68 1.83 8.18
N VAL A 48 3.91 2.80 7.68
CA VAL A 48 3.17 2.63 6.41
C VAL A 48 4.13 2.37 5.24
N GLU A 49 3.79 1.43 4.38
CA GLU A 49 4.61 1.04 3.24
C GLU A 49 4.64 2.11 2.14
N GLU A 50 5.80 2.33 1.53
CA GLU A 50 6.02 3.41 0.55
C GLU A 50 5.13 3.26 -0.69
N PHE A 51 4.88 2.02 -1.12
CA PHE A 51 4.02 1.76 -2.27
C PHE A 51 2.57 2.19 -2.00
N ARG A 52 2.08 2.07 -0.76
CA ARG A 52 0.72 2.52 -0.39
C ARG A 52 0.63 4.03 -0.42
N VAL A 53 1.63 4.71 0.14
CA VAL A 53 1.72 6.17 0.13
C VAL A 53 1.76 6.71 -1.29
N GLU A 54 2.58 6.12 -2.16
CA GLU A 54 2.67 6.50 -3.57
C GLU A 54 1.35 6.21 -4.31
N ALA A 55 0.69 5.09 -4.04
CA ALA A 55 -0.61 4.76 -4.64
C ALA A 55 -1.67 5.80 -4.27
N TRP A 56 -1.78 6.18 -2.98
CA TRP A 56 -2.74 7.20 -2.56
C TRP A 56 -2.50 8.54 -3.25
N MET A 57 -1.26 9.01 -3.29
CA MET A 57 -0.91 10.27 -3.94
C MET A 57 -1.17 10.28 -5.45
N ARG A 58 -1.09 9.11 -6.10
CA ARG A 58 -1.40 8.96 -7.54
C ARG A 58 -2.90 8.85 -7.81
N LEU A 59 -3.64 8.17 -6.94
CA LEU A 59 -5.10 8.03 -7.06
C LEU A 59 -5.81 9.36 -6.82
N ASP A 60 -5.37 10.14 -5.82
CA ASP A 60 -5.87 11.48 -5.56
C ASP A 60 -4.73 12.47 -5.35
N ARG A 61 -4.54 13.35 -6.33
CA ARG A 61 -3.48 14.37 -6.34
C ARG A 61 -3.63 15.43 -5.26
N ARG A 62 -4.77 15.47 -4.55
CA ARG A 62 -4.98 16.37 -3.41
C ARG A 62 -4.37 15.84 -2.12
N VAL A 63 -4.05 14.54 -2.06
CA VAL A 63 -3.36 13.95 -0.91
C VAL A 63 -1.97 14.55 -0.78
N ARG A 64 -1.64 15.05 0.41
CA ARG A 64 -0.32 15.53 0.78
C ARG A 64 0.24 14.65 1.88
N LEU A 65 1.56 14.66 2.04
CA LEU A 65 2.24 13.90 3.09
C LEU A 65 1.74 14.27 4.49
N VAL A 66 1.37 15.54 4.71
CA VAL A 66 0.82 15.98 5.99
C VAL A 66 -0.49 15.26 6.33
N ASP A 67 -1.38 15.03 5.35
CA ASP A 67 -2.67 14.37 5.59
C ASP A 67 -2.49 12.92 6.01
N ILE A 68 -1.43 12.26 5.51
CA ILE A 68 -1.04 10.90 5.89
C ILE A 68 -0.47 10.90 7.31
N THR A 69 0.47 11.81 7.61
CA THR A 69 1.10 11.85 8.94
C THR A 69 0.14 12.27 10.06
N GLN A 70 -0.85 13.13 9.77
CA GLN A 70 -1.86 13.54 10.76
C GLN A 70 -2.79 12.40 11.17
N ARG A 71 -2.96 11.39 10.32
CA ARG A 71 -3.70 10.15 10.58
C ARG A 71 -2.88 9.09 11.33
N MET A 72 -1.62 9.37 11.64
CA MET A 72 -0.81 8.53 12.51
C MET A 72 -1.01 8.91 13.95
N HIS A 73 -1.00 7.89 14.82
CA HIS A 73 -1.07 8.07 16.27
C HIS A 73 -0.01 9.08 16.74
N PRO A 74 -0.37 10.09 17.56
CA PRO A 74 0.54 11.18 17.91
C PRO A 74 1.88 10.73 18.50
N GLU A 75 1.89 9.67 19.30
CA GLU A 75 3.10 9.14 19.94
C GLU A 75 4.09 8.50 18.96
N PHE A 76 3.59 7.93 17.86
CA PHE A 76 4.40 7.21 16.87
C PHE A 76 4.57 7.97 15.56
N ARG A 77 4.03 9.19 15.48
CA ARG A 77 3.95 9.97 14.25
C ARG A 77 5.34 10.30 13.72
N ILE A 78 5.62 9.88 12.49
CA ILE A 78 6.84 10.27 11.79
C ILE A 78 6.70 11.68 11.19
N LYS A 79 7.82 12.38 11.05
CA LYS A 79 7.85 13.69 10.42
C LYS A 79 7.58 13.58 8.90
N PRO A 80 6.86 14.54 8.27
CA PRO A 80 6.62 14.53 6.83
C PRO A 80 7.90 14.40 5.98
N ASN A 81 8.99 15.03 6.39
CA ASN A 81 10.29 14.94 5.70
C ASN A 81 10.85 13.51 5.69
N ALA A 82 10.67 12.74 6.77
CA ALA A 82 11.10 11.35 6.82
C ALA A 82 10.33 10.51 5.78
N LEU A 83 9.01 10.71 5.69
CA LEU A 83 8.17 10.05 4.70
C LEU A 83 8.52 10.48 3.26
N GLN A 84 8.85 11.75 3.05
CA GLN A 84 9.31 12.28 1.76
C GLN A 84 10.60 11.59 1.30
N GLN A 85 11.59 11.46 2.18
CA GLN A 85 12.86 10.81 1.87
C GLN A 85 12.67 9.33 1.52
N ARG A 86 11.81 8.62 2.27
CA ARG A 86 11.41 7.24 1.96
C ARG A 86 10.80 7.14 0.55
N GLY A 87 9.85 8.02 0.22
CA GLY A 87 9.25 8.08 -1.11
C GLY A 87 10.24 8.36 -2.24
N VAL A 88 11.25 9.22 -2.01
CA VAL A 88 12.32 9.47 -2.99
C VAL A 88 13.14 8.20 -3.25
N ARG A 89 13.53 7.49 -2.19
CA ARG A 89 14.28 6.22 -2.31
C ARG A 89 13.46 5.15 -3.01
N PHE A 90 12.19 5.03 -2.66
CA PHE A 90 11.25 4.10 -3.27
C PHE A 90 11.12 4.34 -4.78
N ARG A 91 10.78 5.57 -5.19
CA ARG A 91 10.62 5.88 -6.63
C ARG A 91 11.89 5.61 -7.44
N LYS A 92 13.07 5.92 -6.90
CA LYS A 92 14.35 5.61 -7.55
C LYS A 92 14.53 4.10 -7.73
N ALA A 93 14.25 3.31 -6.68
CA ALA A 93 14.42 1.86 -6.71
C ALA A 93 13.41 1.16 -7.63
N PHE A 94 12.22 1.73 -7.81
CA PHE A 94 11.12 1.16 -8.60
C PHE A 94 10.99 1.78 -10.01
N ASN A 95 11.94 2.63 -10.42
CA ASN A 95 11.95 3.32 -11.72
C ASN A 95 10.66 4.15 -11.96
N MET A 96 10.22 4.87 -10.93
CA MET A 96 8.96 5.64 -10.95
C MET A 96 9.22 7.13 -11.05
N LEU A 97 8.43 7.82 -11.87
CA LEU A 97 8.45 9.27 -11.99
C LEU A 97 7.65 9.93 -10.86
N ALA A 98 8.16 11.01 -10.26
CA ALA A 98 7.41 11.79 -9.29
C ALA A 98 6.31 12.62 -9.98
N TRP A 99 5.07 12.47 -9.53
CA TRP A 99 3.96 13.25 -10.08
C TRP A 99 3.84 14.62 -9.37
N GLY A 100 3.62 15.68 -10.15
CA GLY A 100 3.35 17.01 -9.61
C GLY A 100 4.59 17.85 -9.24
N SER A 101 5.81 17.37 -9.49
CA SER A 101 7.03 18.19 -9.37
C SER A 101 7.54 18.58 -10.76
N GLY A 102 7.28 19.81 -11.19
CA GLY A 102 7.76 20.36 -12.47
C GLY A 102 9.22 20.82 -12.45
N ASN A 103 10.04 20.28 -11.55
CA ASN A 103 11.41 20.76 -11.36
C ASN A 103 12.34 20.19 -12.44
N LYS A 104 13.43 20.90 -12.75
CA LYS A 104 14.47 20.46 -13.71
C LYS A 104 14.92 19.01 -13.50
N LYS A 105 15.12 18.63 -12.23
CA LYS A 105 15.51 17.26 -11.85
C LYS A 105 14.47 16.20 -12.21
N THR A 106 13.18 16.54 -12.17
CA THR A 106 12.12 15.63 -12.60
C THR A 106 12.16 15.40 -14.11
N LEU A 107 12.45 16.45 -14.90
CA LEU A 107 12.60 16.34 -16.35
C LEU A 107 13.82 15.49 -16.74
N GLU A 108 14.94 15.66 -16.05
CA GLU A 108 16.14 14.82 -16.22
C GLU A 108 15.81 13.35 -15.90
N THR A 109 15.15 13.10 -14.77
CA THR A 109 14.72 11.74 -14.38
C THR A 109 13.74 11.14 -15.39
N GLU A 110 12.83 11.94 -15.94
CA GLU A 110 11.90 11.51 -16.98
C GLU A 110 12.64 11.08 -18.25
N ALA A 111 13.64 11.85 -18.70
CA ALA A 111 14.45 11.51 -19.86
C ALA A 111 15.28 10.23 -19.63
N GLU A 112 15.87 10.06 -18.45
CA GLU A 112 16.57 8.83 -18.05
C GLU A 112 15.63 7.61 -18.09
N LEU A 113 14.42 7.74 -17.54
CA LEU A 113 13.42 6.67 -17.56
C LEU A 113 12.95 6.34 -18.97
N VAL A 114 12.73 7.33 -19.84
CA VAL A 114 12.36 7.11 -21.25
C VAL A 114 13.46 6.34 -22.00
N ASN A 115 14.72 6.70 -21.80
CA ASN A 115 15.85 5.98 -22.41
C ASN A 115 15.92 4.54 -21.89
N LYS A 116 15.70 4.33 -20.58
CA LYS A 116 15.65 3.00 -19.99
C LYS A 116 14.50 2.17 -20.53
N MET A 117 13.30 2.73 -20.66
CA MET A 117 12.14 2.07 -21.28
C MET A 117 12.46 1.60 -22.69
N ARG A 118 13.04 2.48 -23.53
CA ARG A 118 13.47 2.13 -24.89
C ARG A 118 14.50 1.00 -24.90
N SER A 119 15.47 1.02 -23.99
CA SER A 119 16.48 -0.04 -23.87
C SER A 119 15.88 -1.40 -23.48
N CYS A 120 14.76 -1.40 -22.76
CA CYS A 120 14.00 -2.59 -22.40
C CYS A 120 12.95 -2.98 -23.47
N GLY A 121 12.89 -2.28 -24.60
CA GLY A 121 11.90 -2.52 -25.66
C GLY A 121 10.47 -2.08 -25.30
N ILE A 122 10.31 -1.24 -24.28
CA ILE A 122 9.01 -0.71 -23.85
C ILE A 122 8.77 0.62 -24.55
N ASP A 123 7.64 0.74 -25.25
CA ASP A 123 7.21 2.00 -25.87
C ASP A 123 6.73 3.00 -24.79
N PRO A 124 7.39 4.17 -24.64
CA PRO A 124 6.94 5.22 -23.73
C PRO A 124 5.53 5.75 -24.03
N GLY A 125 5.03 5.58 -25.26
CA GLY A 125 3.67 5.98 -25.66
C GLY A 125 2.55 5.24 -24.92
N VAL A 126 2.81 4.01 -24.45
CA VAL A 126 1.85 3.18 -23.71
C VAL A 126 1.59 3.70 -22.29
N ASN A 127 2.39 4.68 -21.82
CA ASN A 127 2.28 5.31 -20.50
C ASN A 127 2.33 4.32 -19.32
N SER A 128 3.10 3.23 -19.48
CA SER A 128 3.23 2.16 -18.50
C SER A 128 4.70 1.85 -18.22
N THR A 129 5.05 1.63 -16.96
CA THR A 129 6.38 1.17 -16.52
C THR A 129 6.42 -0.33 -16.24
N ARG A 130 5.35 -1.07 -16.56
CA ARG A 130 5.36 -2.54 -16.53
C ARG A 130 6.47 -3.06 -17.44
N GLY A 131 7.22 -4.07 -16.98
CA GLY A 131 8.43 -4.52 -17.67
C GLY A 131 9.72 -3.81 -17.22
N MET A 132 9.63 -2.77 -16.38
CA MET A 132 10.79 -2.11 -15.76
C MET A 132 10.64 -1.94 -14.25
N THR A 133 9.43 -1.68 -13.75
CA THR A 133 9.12 -1.62 -12.32
C THR A 133 8.94 -3.05 -11.77
N PRO A 134 9.49 -3.35 -10.58
CA PRO A 134 9.30 -4.65 -9.92
C PRO A 134 7.82 -5.10 -9.85
N GLY A 135 7.59 -6.40 -10.02
CA GLY A 135 6.27 -7.01 -10.10
C GLY A 135 6.04 -7.81 -11.38
N LEU A 136 4.79 -8.20 -11.63
CA LEU A 136 4.41 -9.02 -12.79
C LEU A 136 4.60 -8.26 -14.11
N ILE A 137 5.32 -8.89 -15.04
CA ILE A 137 5.57 -8.36 -16.38
C ILE A 137 4.27 -8.40 -17.19
N ARG A 138 3.62 -9.56 -17.23
CA ARG A 138 2.33 -9.82 -17.90
C ARG A 138 1.28 -10.21 -16.87
N PRO A 139 0.54 -9.24 -16.30
CA PRO A 139 -0.44 -9.52 -15.25
C PRO A 139 -1.52 -10.52 -15.67
N GLU A 140 -1.89 -10.54 -16.95
CA GLU A 140 -2.88 -11.45 -17.53
C GLU A 140 -2.45 -12.94 -17.52
N LEU A 141 -1.15 -13.21 -17.39
CA LEU A 141 -0.60 -14.57 -17.31
C LEU A 141 -0.16 -14.96 -15.89
N GLY A 142 -0.40 -14.11 -14.89
CA GLY A 142 0.05 -14.33 -13.51
C GLY A 142 1.58 -14.51 -13.42
N GLU A 143 2.04 -15.37 -12.51
CA GLU A 143 3.48 -15.68 -12.33
C GLU A 143 4.12 -16.28 -13.60
N THR A 144 3.36 -17.05 -14.38
CA THR A 144 3.79 -17.58 -15.69
C THR A 144 4.15 -16.49 -16.69
N GLY A 145 3.63 -15.28 -16.48
CA GLY A 145 3.96 -14.08 -17.26
C GLY A 145 5.37 -13.53 -17.00
N GLY A 146 6.05 -14.01 -15.96
CA GLY A 146 7.35 -13.54 -15.49
C GLY A 146 7.24 -12.37 -14.52
N ARG A 147 8.25 -12.24 -13.64
CA ARG A 147 8.32 -11.22 -12.59
C ARG A 147 9.67 -10.52 -12.60
N ILE A 148 9.64 -9.20 -12.41
CA ILE A 148 10.84 -8.41 -12.14
C ILE A 148 11.07 -8.44 -10.63
N ALA A 149 12.26 -8.89 -10.24
CA ALA A 149 12.63 -9.02 -8.83
C ALA A 149 12.57 -7.66 -8.10
N LEU A 150 12.24 -7.71 -6.81
CA LEU A 150 12.35 -6.56 -5.94
C LEU A 150 13.83 -6.20 -5.75
N PRO A 151 14.18 -4.91 -5.67
CA PRO A 151 15.53 -4.49 -5.32
C PRO A 151 15.93 -5.08 -3.97
N GLU A 152 17.22 -5.40 -3.79
CA GLU A 152 17.70 -6.15 -2.61
C GLU A 152 17.25 -5.53 -1.28
N GLN A 153 17.28 -4.21 -1.17
CA GLN A 153 16.84 -3.46 0.02
C GLN A 153 15.35 -3.64 0.37
N TYR A 154 14.52 -4.09 -0.57
CA TYR A 154 13.10 -4.43 -0.38
C TYR A 154 12.85 -5.95 -0.39
N SER A 155 13.87 -6.76 -0.73
CA SER A 155 13.77 -8.23 -0.73
C SER A 155 13.86 -8.83 0.68
N ARG A 156 14.43 -8.09 1.65
CA ARG A 156 14.60 -8.53 3.04
C ARG A 156 13.32 -8.32 3.87
N ARG A 157 12.31 -9.13 3.60
CA ARG A 157 11.23 -9.42 4.56
C ARG A 157 10.72 -10.87 4.42
N SER A 158 11.59 -11.82 4.05
CA SER A 158 11.23 -13.25 3.99
C SER A 158 12.16 -14.21 4.76
N LEU A 159 13.10 -13.74 5.59
CA LEU A 159 14.03 -14.63 6.31
C LEU A 159 14.36 -14.15 7.74
N ALA A 160 13.33 -13.88 8.56
CA ALA A 160 13.50 -14.19 9.97
C ALA A 160 13.05 -15.65 10.12
N PRO A 161 13.93 -16.61 10.48
CA PRO A 161 13.43 -17.90 10.94
C PRO A 161 12.49 -17.61 12.11
N ALA A 162 11.29 -18.21 12.07
CA ALA A 162 10.36 -18.16 13.18
C ALA A 162 11.16 -18.44 14.46
N ARG A 163 11.23 -17.48 15.39
CA ARG A 163 11.78 -17.77 16.71
C ARG A 163 10.97 -18.96 17.23
N PRO A 164 11.61 -20.06 17.65
CA PRO A 164 10.87 -21.13 18.28
C PRO A 164 10.16 -20.54 19.48
N VAL A 165 8.83 -20.61 19.46
CA VAL A 165 7.99 -20.28 20.62
C VAL A 165 8.45 -21.20 21.74
N PRO A 166 8.89 -20.68 22.90
CA PRO A 166 9.18 -21.55 24.02
C PRO A 166 7.88 -22.30 24.36
N VAL A 167 7.92 -23.63 24.24
CA VAL A 167 6.85 -24.50 24.67
C VAL A 167 6.76 -24.34 26.19
N VAL A 168 5.78 -23.56 26.64
CA VAL A 168 5.46 -23.44 28.06
C VAL A 168 4.89 -24.78 28.49
N GLY A 169 5.68 -25.51 29.28
CA GLY A 169 5.20 -26.64 30.05
C GLY A 169 4.10 -26.15 30.98
N THR A 170 2.96 -26.85 30.92
CA THR A 170 1.87 -26.72 31.88
C THR A 170 2.37 -27.09 33.26
N ASP A 171 2.45 -26.13 34.16
CA ASP A 171 2.29 -26.37 35.60
C ASP A 171 1.57 -25.17 36.22
N ALA A 172 0.59 -25.51 37.06
CA ALA A 172 -0.41 -24.63 37.64
C ALA A 172 0.16 -23.60 38.63
N GLY A 173 -0.44 -22.41 38.67
CA GLY A 173 -0.27 -21.47 39.79
C GLY A 173 -0.51 -20.00 39.46
N ASP A 174 -1.68 -19.51 39.87
CA ASP A 174 -2.06 -18.13 40.24
C ASP A 174 -1.73 -16.91 39.36
N GLY A 175 -2.82 -16.21 39.00
CA GLY A 175 -2.93 -14.78 39.30
C GLY A 175 -2.61 -13.78 38.19
N ASN A 176 -3.68 -13.14 37.71
CA ASN A 176 -3.76 -11.77 37.15
C ASN A 176 -3.36 -11.56 35.67
N GLY A 177 -4.28 -10.97 34.89
CA GLY A 177 -3.95 -10.14 33.74
C GLY A 177 -4.67 -10.45 32.42
N GLY A 178 -5.41 -9.46 31.91
CA GLY A 178 -5.35 -9.12 30.49
C GLY A 178 -6.51 -9.59 29.61
N VAL A 179 -7.53 -8.73 29.48
CA VAL A 179 -8.55 -8.80 28.44
C VAL A 179 -7.93 -8.36 27.11
N VAL A 180 -7.19 -9.26 26.46
CA VAL A 180 -6.75 -9.13 25.06
C VAL A 180 -6.97 -10.50 24.42
N SER A 181 -7.31 -10.50 23.13
CA SER A 181 -7.37 -11.69 22.28
C SER A 181 -8.73 -12.40 22.14
N LEU A 182 -9.77 -11.67 21.76
CA LEU A 182 -10.83 -12.23 20.89
C LEU A 182 -10.69 -11.76 19.44
N PHE A 183 -9.93 -10.68 19.19
CA PHE A 183 -9.69 -10.16 17.84
C PHE A 183 -8.49 -10.84 17.15
N GLU A 184 -7.46 -11.24 17.91
CA GLU A 184 -6.29 -11.96 17.37
C GLU A 184 -6.63 -13.42 17.04
N GLU A 185 -7.49 -14.08 17.81
CA GLU A 185 -7.98 -15.44 17.52
C GLU A 185 -8.85 -15.48 16.25
N ALA A 186 -9.65 -14.46 15.97
CA ALA A 186 -10.47 -14.38 14.77
C ALA A 186 -9.63 -14.22 13.49
N ILE A 187 -8.50 -13.48 13.57
CA ILE A 187 -7.56 -13.30 12.47
C ILE A 187 -6.76 -14.59 12.24
N ALA A 188 -6.31 -15.25 13.31
CA ALA A 188 -5.60 -16.53 13.22
C ALA A 188 -6.49 -17.66 12.67
N ALA A 189 -7.77 -17.73 13.06
CA ALA A 189 -8.71 -18.75 12.60
C ALA A 189 -9.07 -18.61 11.11
N CYS A 190 -9.09 -17.38 10.57
CA CYS A 190 -9.27 -17.13 9.14
C CYS A 190 -8.00 -17.46 8.32
N LEU A 191 -6.81 -17.27 8.91
CA LEU A 191 -5.53 -17.56 8.25
C LEU A 191 -5.21 -19.05 8.14
N TRP A 192 -5.68 -19.89 9.06
CA TRP A 192 -5.38 -21.33 9.04
C TRP A 192 -6.37 -22.19 8.23
N LYS A 193 -7.64 -21.80 8.11
CA LYS A 193 -8.61 -22.58 7.30
C LYS A 193 -8.36 -22.51 5.80
N ALA A 194 -7.46 -21.64 5.34
CA ALA A 194 -7.04 -21.55 3.94
C ALA A 194 -5.78 -22.39 3.60
N VAL A 195 -5.08 -22.94 4.60
CA VAL A 195 -3.79 -23.62 4.40
C VAL A 195 -3.92 -25.12 4.06
N ASP A 196 -5.09 -25.74 4.29
CA ASP A 196 -5.29 -27.18 4.06
C ASP A 196 -5.88 -27.57 2.70
N ARG A 197 -5.90 -26.68 1.69
CA ARG A 197 -6.18 -27.09 0.32
C ARG A 197 -5.20 -26.50 -0.69
N GLU A 198 -4.32 -27.42 -1.13
CA GLU A 198 -3.48 -27.43 -2.33
C GLU A 198 -2.21 -26.57 -2.36
N ALA A 199 -1.13 -27.31 -2.67
CA ALA A 199 0.24 -26.87 -2.80
C ALA A 199 0.43 -25.73 -3.83
N ALA A 200 0.77 -24.55 -3.33
CA ALA A 200 1.56 -23.54 -4.04
C ALA A 200 2.30 -22.69 -3.00
N THR A 201 3.58 -22.42 -3.24
CA THR A 201 4.46 -21.63 -2.36
C THR A 201 3.82 -20.30 -1.91
N PRO A 202 4.03 -19.88 -0.64
CA PRO A 202 3.27 -18.79 -0.05
C PRO A 202 3.55 -17.45 -0.74
N PRO A 203 2.52 -16.63 -0.99
CA PRO A 203 2.67 -15.29 -1.56
C PRO A 203 3.54 -14.39 -0.66
N THR A 204 4.31 -13.49 -1.27
CA THR A 204 5.18 -12.59 -0.51
C THR A 204 4.36 -11.60 0.31
N ALA A 205 4.92 -11.08 1.41
CA ALA A 205 4.25 -10.07 2.25
C ALA A 205 3.78 -8.82 1.48
N PHE A 206 4.43 -8.50 0.34
CA PHE A 206 4.02 -7.44 -0.58
C PHE A 206 2.74 -7.81 -1.32
N ASP A 207 2.65 -9.04 -1.85
CA ASP A 207 1.48 -9.54 -2.57
C ASP A 207 0.30 -9.74 -1.59
N LEU A 208 0.55 -10.30 -0.39
CA LEU A 208 -0.43 -10.41 0.70
C LEU A 208 -0.94 -9.04 1.17
N GLY A 209 -0.06 -8.05 1.28
CA GLY A 209 -0.42 -6.69 1.67
C GLY A 209 -1.27 -5.95 0.62
N ILE A 210 -1.17 -6.35 -0.65
CA ILE A 210 -1.95 -5.83 -1.78
C ILE A 210 -3.30 -6.57 -1.87
N GLU A 211 -3.29 -7.91 -1.82
CA GLU A 211 -4.48 -8.77 -1.83
C GLU A 211 -5.40 -8.46 -0.63
N ALA A 212 -4.85 -8.36 0.58
CA ALA A 212 -5.61 -8.03 1.80
C ALA A 212 -6.23 -6.63 1.73
N TYR A 213 -5.58 -5.67 1.06
CA TYR A 213 -6.14 -4.33 0.85
C TYR A 213 -7.27 -4.34 -0.18
N LEU A 214 -7.15 -5.10 -1.28
CA LEU A 214 -8.23 -5.28 -2.25
C LEU A 214 -9.44 -6.00 -1.63
N ALA A 215 -9.20 -6.94 -0.71
CA ALA A 215 -10.24 -7.58 0.08
C ALA A 215 -10.91 -6.58 1.04
N HIS A 216 -10.13 -5.78 1.78
CA HIS A 216 -10.66 -4.75 2.68
C HIS A 216 -11.43 -3.65 1.94
N ASP A 217 -10.97 -3.18 0.77
CA ASP A 217 -11.67 -2.19 -0.07
C ASP A 217 -12.99 -2.76 -0.63
N LYS A 218 -13.03 -4.04 -1.02
CA LYS A 218 -14.28 -4.74 -1.39
C LYS A 218 -15.24 -4.86 -0.21
N ILE A 219 -14.73 -5.24 0.96
CA ILE A 219 -15.51 -5.38 2.20
C ILE A 219 -16.07 -4.02 2.64
N MET A 220 -15.28 -2.95 2.61
CA MET A 220 -15.72 -1.60 2.96
C MET A 220 -16.76 -1.05 1.96
N ARG A 221 -16.64 -1.36 0.66
CA ARG A 221 -17.69 -1.04 -0.33
C ARG A 221 -18.97 -1.85 -0.14
N ALA A 222 -18.86 -3.12 0.25
CA ALA A 222 -20.01 -3.97 0.54
C ALA A 222 -20.75 -3.51 1.82
N MET A 223 -20.00 -3.09 2.84
CA MET A 223 -20.58 -2.53 4.07
C MET A 223 -21.20 -1.14 3.87
N GLY A 224 -20.64 -0.32 2.97
CA GLY A 224 -21.20 0.99 2.61
C GLY A 224 -22.44 0.93 1.70
N ALA A 225 -22.73 -0.20 1.07
CA ALA A 225 -23.88 -0.38 0.19
C ALA A 225 -25.10 -1.05 0.89
N GLY A 226 -24.97 -1.43 2.16
CA GLY A 226 -25.99 -2.20 2.90
C GLY A 226 -26.86 -1.40 3.88
N MET A 227 -26.67 -0.08 4.01
CA MET A 227 -27.47 0.79 4.89
C MET A 227 -28.14 1.90 4.08
N GLY A 228 -29.20 1.53 3.38
CA GLY A 228 -30.02 2.48 2.65
C GLY A 228 -31.05 1.76 1.80
N ASP A 229 -31.94 1.00 2.46
CA ASP A 229 -33.35 0.82 2.09
C ASP A 229 -33.98 -0.23 3.01
N GLY A 230 -34.87 0.22 3.92
CA GLY A 230 -35.53 -0.66 4.89
C GLY A 230 -36.36 0.06 5.95
N VAL A 231 -37.45 0.69 5.52
CA VAL A 231 -38.77 0.84 6.18
C VAL A 231 -38.82 0.84 7.73
N PHE A 232 -39.05 2.01 8.35
CA PHE A 232 -40.30 2.46 9.01
C PHE A 232 -40.13 3.88 9.55
#